data_AF-A0A382N4Y0-F1
#
_entry.id   AF-A0A382N4Y0-F1
#
_cell.length_a   1.000
_cell.length_b   1.000
_cell.length_c   1.000
_cell.angle_alpha   90.00
_cell.angle_beta   90.00
_cell.angle_gamma   90.00
#
_symmetry.space_group_name_H-M   'P 1'
#
loop_
_entity.id
_entity.type
_entity.pdbx_description
1 polymer ?
#
loop_
_entity_poly.entity_id
_entity_poly.type
_entity_poly.pdbx_seq_one_letter_code
_entity_poly.pdbx_strand_id
1 'polypeptide(L)'
;GLSLLILLTILVYPADWISQKIIIGVVVLSLTAFVFVFCFKEIKEFFLFDLKKIKFFQKSMVLKIIEILERLINGAVAIRSTNKVMLIFLYTVLIWIMYCFSTYFALMSTGISIKWYEVCVLMISTTFAISVPAAPAYVGTYHATVVYVLTTFFLINQLDAQASAIIIHGVGTIPFIIIGAWYFINSSVSIREINSKEIINN
;
A
#
# COMPACT_ATOMS: atom_id res chain seq x y z
N GLY A 1 5.70 -5.71 -3.40
CA GLY A 1 5.70 -5.31 -1.98
C GLY A 1 4.66 -6.11 -1.22
N LEU A 2 3.46 -5.57 -1.05
CA LEU A 2 2.36 -6.19 -0.30
C LEU A 2 2.08 -7.64 -0.71
N SER A 3 1.99 -7.93 -2.01
CA SER A 3 1.79 -9.30 -2.52
C SER A 3 2.85 -10.31 -2.04
N LEU A 4 4.12 -9.89 -1.98
CA LEU A 4 5.21 -10.73 -1.47
C LEU A 4 5.07 -10.95 0.04
N LEU A 5 4.66 -9.91 0.78
CA LEU A 5 4.39 -10.03 2.21
C LEU A 5 3.22 -11.00 2.46
N ILE A 6 2.12 -10.90 1.70
CA ILE A 6 0.99 -11.82 1.83
C ILE A 6 1.43 -13.27 1.54
N LEU A 7 2.19 -13.49 0.46
CA LEU A 7 2.73 -14.81 0.12
C LEU A 7 3.60 -15.38 1.26
N LEU A 8 4.51 -14.56 1.79
CA LEU A 8 5.38 -14.94 2.90
C LEU A 8 4.59 -15.27 4.16
N THR A 9 3.59 -14.45 4.51
CA THR A 9 2.71 -14.69 5.66
C THR A 9 1.96 -15.99 5.50
N ILE A 10 1.37 -16.26 4.33
CA ILE A 10 0.64 -17.51 4.08
C ILE A 10 1.54 -18.73 4.21
N LEU A 11 2.80 -18.65 3.76
CA LEU A 11 3.74 -19.77 3.83
C LEU A 11 4.10 -20.14 5.28
N VAL A 12 4.17 -19.15 6.17
CA VAL A 12 4.69 -19.33 7.54
C VAL A 12 3.60 -19.33 8.60
N TYR A 13 2.48 -18.64 8.36
CA TYR A 13 1.42 -18.51 9.35
C TYR A 13 0.70 -19.86 9.53
N PRO A 14 0.69 -20.42 10.75
CA PRO A 14 0.11 -21.73 11.02
C PRO A 14 -1.42 -21.61 11.14
N ALA A 15 -2.09 -21.29 10.04
CA ALA A 15 -3.54 -21.16 10.01
C ALA A 15 -4.18 -22.28 9.22
N ASP A 16 -4.67 -23.25 9.98
CA ASP A 16 -5.41 -24.41 9.48
C ASP A 16 -6.72 -24.00 8.77
N TRP A 17 -7.23 -22.80 9.06
CA TRP A 17 -8.44 -22.21 8.49
C TRP A 17 -8.21 -21.52 7.13
N ILE A 18 -6.96 -21.28 6.72
CA ILE A 18 -6.68 -20.69 5.40
C ILE A 18 -6.82 -21.78 4.35
N SER A 19 -7.92 -21.74 3.60
CA SER A 19 -8.14 -22.69 2.51
C SER A 19 -7.08 -22.56 1.42
N GLN A 20 -6.66 -23.68 0.83
CA GLN A 20 -5.73 -23.71 -0.31
C GLN A 20 -6.19 -22.83 -1.49
N LYS A 21 -7.51 -22.64 -1.64
CA LYS A 21 -8.10 -21.77 -2.67
C LYS A 21 -7.71 -20.29 -2.49
N ILE A 22 -7.64 -19.82 -1.24
CA ILE A 22 -7.22 -18.43 -0.94
C ILE A 22 -5.74 -18.25 -1.30
N ILE A 23 -4.91 -19.23 -0.95
CA ILE A 23 -3.47 -19.23 -1.27
C ILE A 23 -3.27 -19.15 -2.79
N ILE A 24 -3.92 -20.05 -3.53
CA ILE A 24 -3.88 -20.06 -5.00
C ILE A 24 -4.38 -18.73 -5.56
N GLY A 25 -5.48 -18.18 -5.03
CA GLY A 25 -6.02 -16.89 -5.45
C GLY A 25 -5.02 -15.74 -5.29
N VAL A 26 -4.35 -15.64 -4.14
CA VAL A 26 -3.32 -14.62 -3.90
C VAL A 26 -2.11 -14.81 -4.82
N VAL A 27 -1.65 -16.06 -5.00
CA VAL A 27 -0.52 -16.38 -5.89
C VAL A 27 -0.86 -15.98 -7.31
N VAL A 28 -2.02 -16.41 -7.83
CA VAL A 28 -2.50 -16.08 -9.18
C VAL A 28 -2.62 -14.57 -9.32
N LEU A 29 -3.30 -13.87 -8.41
CA LEU A 29 -3.43 -12.42 -8.44
C LEU A 29 -2.07 -11.71 -8.48
N SER A 30 -1.11 -12.18 -7.68
CA SER A 30 0.23 -11.61 -7.60
C SER A 30 1.05 -11.85 -8.87
N LEU A 31 0.98 -13.06 -9.44
CA LEU A 31 1.61 -13.40 -10.71
C LEU A 31 0.95 -12.65 -11.86
N THR A 32 -0.38 -12.55 -11.90
CA THR A 32 -1.11 -11.76 -12.90
C THR A 32 -0.72 -10.29 -12.82
N ALA A 33 -0.66 -9.70 -11.62
CA ALA A 33 -0.22 -8.31 -11.44
C ALA A 33 1.25 -8.10 -11.85
N PHE A 34 2.12 -9.07 -11.58
CA PHE A 34 3.51 -9.03 -12.01
C PHE A 34 3.63 -9.13 -13.54
N VAL A 35 3.01 -10.14 -14.16
CA VAL A 35 2.97 -10.34 -15.61
C VAL A 35 2.33 -9.12 -16.31
N PHE A 36 1.29 -8.53 -15.73
CA PHE A 36 0.69 -7.27 -16.18
C PHE A 36 1.74 -6.15 -16.26
N VAL A 37 2.70 -6.05 -15.35
CA VAL A 37 3.77 -5.05 -15.48
C VAL A 37 4.71 -5.35 -16.68
N PHE A 38 4.93 -6.62 -17.03
CA PHE A 38 5.86 -7.02 -18.10
C PHE A 38 5.24 -7.15 -19.50
N CYS A 39 3.96 -7.47 -19.65
CA CYS A 39 3.31 -7.72 -20.95
C CYS A 39 2.64 -6.47 -21.57
N PHE A 40 2.59 -5.32 -20.88
CA PHE A 40 1.70 -4.22 -21.30
C PHE A 40 2.18 -3.32 -22.46
N LYS A 41 3.35 -3.57 -23.05
CA LYS A 41 3.79 -2.84 -24.26
C LYS A 41 2.86 -3.16 -25.44
N GLU A 42 2.41 -4.42 -25.56
CA GLU A 42 1.46 -4.85 -26.58
C GLU A 42 0.03 -4.33 -26.31
N ILE A 43 -0.36 -4.19 -25.04
CA ILE A 43 -1.73 -3.78 -24.66
C ILE A 43 -1.95 -2.28 -24.85
N LYS A 44 -0.94 -1.43 -24.69
CA LYS A 44 -1.10 0.02 -24.96
C LYS A 44 -1.46 0.28 -26.43
N GLU A 45 -0.90 -0.49 -27.36
CA GLU A 45 -1.27 -0.42 -28.78
C GLU A 45 -2.69 -0.95 -29.04
N PHE A 46 -3.17 -1.92 -28.26
CA PHE A 46 -4.51 -2.50 -28.38
C PHE A 46 -5.62 -1.68 -27.69
N PHE A 47 -5.34 -1.11 -26.51
CA PHE A 47 -6.32 -0.40 -25.67
C PHE A 47 -6.58 1.03 -26.14
N LEU A 48 -5.56 1.72 -26.70
CA LEU A 48 -5.71 3.05 -27.28
C LEU A 48 -6.44 3.04 -28.63
N PHE A 49 -6.53 1.91 -29.33
CA PHE A 49 -6.92 1.92 -30.74
C PHE A 49 -8.42 2.15 -30.99
N ASP A 50 -9.36 1.80 -30.09
CA ASP A 50 -10.79 1.94 -30.45
C ASP A 50 -11.80 2.15 -29.31
N LEU A 51 -11.39 2.37 -28.05
CA LEU A 51 -12.36 2.52 -26.95
C LEU A 51 -13.21 3.80 -27.03
N LYS A 52 -12.70 4.88 -27.65
CA LYS A 52 -13.45 6.14 -27.83
C LYS A 52 -14.53 6.08 -28.91
N LYS A 53 -14.54 5.07 -29.79
CA LYS A 53 -15.53 4.95 -30.88
C LYS A 53 -16.80 4.20 -30.49
N ILE A 54 -16.80 3.48 -29.37
CA ILE A 54 -17.91 2.61 -28.98
C ILE A 54 -18.91 3.41 -28.11
N LYS A 55 -20.13 3.65 -28.61
CA LYS A 55 -21.19 4.43 -27.92
C LYS A 55 -21.51 3.97 -26.49
N PHE A 56 -21.25 2.71 -26.15
CA PHE A 56 -21.42 2.16 -24.80
C PHE A 56 -20.52 2.83 -23.75
N PHE A 57 -19.38 3.39 -24.17
CA PHE A 57 -18.37 4.03 -23.31
C PHE A 57 -18.66 5.50 -22.97
N GLN A 58 -19.81 6.05 -23.37
CA GLN A 58 -20.21 7.43 -23.03
C GLN A 58 -20.78 7.60 -21.61
N LYS A 59 -20.92 6.54 -20.81
CA LYS A 59 -21.33 6.66 -19.40
C LYS A 59 -20.17 7.18 -18.55
N SER A 60 -20.42 8.22 -17.74
CA SER A 60 -19.42 8.89 -16.88
C SER A 60 -18.58 7.92 -16.02
N MET A 61 -19.19 6.82 -15.53
CA MET A 61 -18.48 5.84 -14.71
C MET A 61 -17.47 5.00 -15.51
N VAL A 62 -17.76 4.68 -16.77
CA VAL A 62 -16.87 3.89 -17.61
C VAL A 62 -15.66 4.71 -18.02
N LEU A 63 -15.85 6.00 -18.31
CA LEU A 63 -14.75 6.94 -18.57
C LEU A 63 -13.81 7.08 -17.36
N LYS A 64 -14.36 7.18 -16.15
CA LYS A 64 -13.55 7.20 -14.91
C LYS A 64 -12.73 5.92 -14.74
N ILE A 65 -13.31 4.76 -15.02
CA ILE A 65 -12.60 3.47 -14.94
C ILE A 65 -11.48 3.42 -15.99
N ILE A 66 -11.74 3.84 -17.24
CA ILE A 66 -10.70 3.93 -18.28
C ILE A 66 -9.57 4.86 -17.82
N GLU A 67 -9.89 6.03 -17.27
CA GLU A 67 -8.88 6.99 -16.84
C GLU A 67 -7.99 6.41 -15.72
N ILE A 68 -8.59 5.71 -14.75
CA ILE A 68 -7.85 4.98 -13.71
C ILE A 68 -6.95 3.91 -14.33
N LEU A 69 -7.47 3.13 -15.28
CA LEU A 69 -6.69 2.10 -15.96
C LEU A 69 -5.53 2.69 -16.78
N GLU A 70 -5.75 3.77 -17.52
CA GLU A 70 -4.71 4.48 -18.27
C GLU A 70 -3.61 4.99 -17.33
N ARG A 71 -3.97 5.58 -16.18
CA ARG A 71 -3.01 6.03 -15.16
C ARG A 71 -2.18 4.86 -14.61
N LEU A 72 -2.82 3.73 -14.30
CA LEU A 72 -2.13 2.51 -13.83
C LEU A 72 -1.16 1.97 -14.90
N ILE A 73 -1.60 1.90 -16.16
CA ILE A 73 -0.78 1.42 -17.28
C ILE A 73 0.42 2.35 -17.49
N ASN A 74 0.21 3.65 -17.50
CA ASN A 74 1.30 4.62 -17.67
C ASN A 74 2.32 4.52 -16.54
N GLY A 75 1.89 4.30 -15.29
CA GLY A 75 2.77 4.03 -14.16
C GLY A 75 3.60 2.75 -14.33
N ALA A 76 2.97 1.66 -14.76
CA ALA A 76 3.67 0.39 -15.02
C ALA A 76 4.70 0.52 -16.16
N VAL A 77 4.33 1.19 -17.25
CA VAL A 77 5.22 1.47 -18.39
C VAL A 77 6.40 2.35 -17.94
N ALA A 78 6.18 3.37 -17.12
CA ALA A 78 7.24 4.21 -16.58
C ALA A 78 8.27 3.41 -15.77
N ILE A 79 7.81 2.52 -14.88
CA ILE A 79 8.68 1.61 -14.10
C ILE A 79 9.47 0.67 -15.03
N ARG A 80 8.84 0.11 -16.07
CA ARG A 80 9.53 -0.77 -17.02
C ARG A 80 10.53 -0.02 -17.90
N SER A 81 10.23 1.24 -18.24
CA SER A 81 11.05 2.05 -19.16
C SER A 81 12.42 2.41 -18.57
N THR A 82 12.59 2.31 -17.25
CA THR A 82 13.89 2.46 -16.61
C THR A 82 14.71 1.18 -16.70
N ASN A 83 16.03 1.31 -16.85
CA ASN A 83 16.97 0.19 -16.73
C ASN A 83 17.18 -0.27 -15.27
N LYS A 84 16.50 0.34 -14.29
CA LYS A 84 16.67 0.12 -12.86
C LYS A 84 15.60 -0.77 -12.21
N VAL A 85 14.85 -1.57 -12.98
CA VAL A 85 13.76 -2.42 -12.47
C VAL A 85 14.22 -3.31 -11.30
N MET A 86 15.39 -3.94 -11.39
CA MET A 86 15.91 -4.77 -10.30
C MET A 86 16.26 -3.97 -9.04
N LEU A 87 16.74 -2.74 -9.20
CA LEU A 87 17.05 -1.85 -8.08
C LEU A 87 15.75 -1.39 -7.38
N ILE A 88 14.70 -1.09 -8.16
CA ILE A 88 13.36 -0.76 -7.62
C ILE A 88 12.79 -1.94 -6.83
N PHE A 89 12.93 -3.16 -7.37
CA PHE A 89 12.51 -4.37 -6.67
C PHE A 89 13.27 -4.54 -5.34
N LEU A 90 14.60 -4.38 -5.34
CA LEU A 90 15.43 -4.49 -4.14
C LEU A 90 15.04 -3.45 -3.09
N TYR A 91 14.89 -2.18 -3.48
CA TYR A 91 14.45 -1.14 -2.55
C TYR A 91 13.05 -1.41 -2.00
N THR A 92 12.16 -1.96 -2.83
CA THR A 92 10.83 -2.37 -2.36
C THR A 92 10.98 -3.42 -1.27
N VAL A 93 11.72 -4.51 -1.50
CA VAL A 93 11.95 -5.55 -0.47
C VAL A 93 12.56 -4.96 0.80
N LEU A 94 13.56 -4.10 0.67
CA LEU A 94 14.22 -3.46 1.81
C LEU A 94 13.26 -2.60 2.64
N ILE A 95 12.44 -1.77 1.98
CA ILE A 95 11.43 -0.95 2.65
C ILE A 95 10.44 -1.80 3.43
N TRP A 96 9.97 -2.92 2.85
CA TRP A 96 9.04 -3.82 3.53
C TRP A 96 9.68 -4.50 4.76
N ILE A 97 10.95 -4.91 4.67
CA ILE A 97 11.71 -5.43 5.82
C ILE A 97 11.85 -4.36 6.90
N MET A 98 12.18 -3.12 6.53
CA MET A 98 12.26 -2.00 7.48
C MET A 98 10.91 -1.74 8.17
N TYR A 99 9.81 -1.81 7.43
CA TYR A 99 8.47 -1.68 8.02
C TYR A 99 8.14 -2.83 8.98
N CYS A 100 8.52 -4.07 8.66
CA CYS A 100 8.37 -5.20 9.57
C CYS A 100 9.15 -4.97 10.87
N PHE A 101 10.42 -4.59 10.78
CA PHE A 101 11.24 -4.31 11.98
C PHE A 101 10.70 -3.12 12.78
N SER A 102 10.34 -2.03 12.11
CA SER A 102 9.77 -0.85 12.76
C SER A 102 8.50 -1.21 13.55
N THR A 103 7.59 -1.96 12.92
CA THR A 103 6.34 -2.41 13.56
C THR A 103 6.63 -3.37 14.72
N TYR A 104 7.54 -4.32 14.53
CA TYR A 104 7.93 -5.29 15.57
C TYR A 104 8.53 -4.60 16.81
N PHE A 105 9.49 -3.70 16.62
CA PHE A 105 10.11 -2.99 17.75
C PHE A 105 9.14 -2.00 18.41
N ALA A 106 8.23 -1.39 17.65
CA ALA A 106 7.18 -0.53 18.21
C ALA A 106 6.14 -1.30 19.04
N LEU A 107 5.86 -2.57 18.71
CA LEU A 107 5.06 -3.47 19.55
C LEU A 107 5.83 -3.93 20.79
N MET A 108 7.10 -4.27 20.63
CA MET A 108 7.94 -4.71 21.74
C MET A 108 8.10 -3.60 22.80
N SER A 109 8.10 -2.33 22.38
CA SER A 109 8.19 -1.20 23.31
C SER A 109 6.95 -1.00 24.17
N THR A 110 5.79 -1.55 23.78
CA THR A 110 4.56 -1.54 24.59
C THR A 110 4.40 -2.79 25.45
N GLY A 111 5.41 -3.68 25.48
CA GLY A 111 5.37 -4.93 26.23
C GLY A 111 4.67 -6.07 25.49
N ILE A 112 4.22 -5.86 24.24
CA ILE A 112 3.62 -6.91 23.43
C ILE A 112 4.72 -7.74 22.77
N SER A 113 4.73 -9.04 23.07
CA SER A 113 5.56 -10.03 22.39
C SER A 113 4.69 -10.85 21.43
N ILE A 114 4.86 -10.60 20.14
CA ILE A 114 4.24 -11.41 19.08
C ILE A 114 5.31 -11.97 18.16
N LYS A 115 4.99 -13.05 17.46
CA LYS A 115 5.87 -13.69 16.51
C LYS A 115 6.00 -12.82 15.25
N TRP A 116 7.14 -12.94 14.57
CA TRP A 116 7.43 -12.12 13.39
C TRP A 116 6.37 -12.25 12.28
N TYR A 117 5.73 -13.42 12.13
CA TYR A 117 4.68 -13.62 11.13
C TYR A 117 3.34 -12.97 11.53
N GLU A 118 3.10 -12.73 12.82
CA GLU A 118 1.92 -12.01 13.34
C GLU A 118 2.06 -10.51 13.04
N VAL A 119 3.29 -9.98 13.06
CA VAL A 119 3.60 -8.63 12.56
C VAL A 119 3.22 -8.51 11.08
N CYS A 120 3.51 -9.53 10.27
CA CYS A 120 3.15 -9.52 8.86
C CYS A 120 1.62 -9.49 8.66
N VAL A 121 0.85 -10.25 9.45
CA VAL A 121 -0.63 -10.20 9.45
C VAL A 121 -1.13 -8.80 9.82
N LEU A 122 -0.56 -8.18 10.85
CA LEU A 122 -0.91 -6.82 11.26
C LEU A 122 -0.62 -5.79 10.16
N MET A 123 0.53 -5.90 9.50
CA MET A 123 0.93 -5.01 8.40
C MET A 123 0.02 -5.17 7.17
N ILE A 124 -0.36 -6.39 6.81
CA ILE A 124 -1.30 -6.63 5.72
C ILE A 124 -2.64 -5.96 6.03
N SER A 125 -3.15 -6.18 7.25
CA SER A 125 -4.44 -5.62 7.69
C SER A 125 -4.44 -4.09 7.69
N THR A 126 -3.39 -3.48 8.23
CA THR A 126 -3.25 -2.02 8.26
C THR A 126 -3.03 -1.42 6.87
N THR A 127 -2.38 -2.13 5.95
CA THR A 127 -2.25 -1.69 4.54
C THR A 127 -3.62 -1.62 3.83
N PHE A 128 -4.54 -2.54 4.15
CA PHE A 128 -5.91 -2.41 3.68
C PHE A 128 -6.65 -1.26 4.36
N ALA A 129 -6.43 -1.05 5.67
CA ALA A 129 -7.07 0.02 6.42
C ALA A 129 -6.73 1.42 5.89
N ILE A 130 -5.49 1.66 5.46
CA ILE A 130 -5.08 2.94 4.86
C ILE A 130 -5.68 3.17 3.45
N SER A 131 -6.20 2.12 2.80
CA SER A 131 -6.89 2.25 1.52
C SER A 131 -8.32 2.76 1.69
N VAL A 132 -8.87 2.69 2.91
CA VAL A 132 -10.18 3.26 3.24
C VAL A 132 -10.04 4.78 3.35
N PRO A 133 -10.85 5.57 2.63
CA PRO A 133 -10.88 7.03 2.79
C PRO A 133 -11.17 7.39 4.25
N ALA A 134 -10.24 8.10 4.90
CA ALA A 134 -10.29 8.39 6.33
C ALA A 134 -9.73 9.78 6.64
N ALA A 135 -9.65 10.12 7.93
CA ALA A 135 -8.99 11.33 8.42
C ALA A 135 -7.51 11.38 7.97
N PRO A 136 -6.87 12.56 7.97
CA PRO A 136 -5.46 12.70 7.61
C PRO A 136 -4.57 11.71 8.36
N ALA A 137 -3.56 11.17 7.66
CA ALA A 137 -2.70 10.09 8.14
C ALA A 137 -3.44 8.81 8.57
N TYR A 138 -4.68 8.58 8.09
CA TYR A 138 -5.46 7.36 8.35
C TYR A 138 -5.76 7.13 9.83
N VAL A 139 -5.77 8.21 10.62
CA VAL A 139 -6.16 8.19 12.04
C VAL A 139 -7.59 7.62 12.14
N GLY A 140 -7.82 6.79 13.15
CA GLY A 140 -9.09 6.08 13.31
C GLY A 140 -9.11 4.73 12.63
N THR A 141 -9.13 4.65 11.29
CA THR A 141 -9.20 3.36 10.56
C THR A 141 -7.97 2.50 10.82
N TYR A 142 -6.78 3.11 10.84
CA TYR A 142 -5.54 2.43 11.22
C TYR A 142 -5.61 1.90 12.66
N HIS A 143 -6.02 2.76 13.61
CA HIS A 143 -6.08 2.42 15.04
C HIS A 143 -7.08 1.30 15.32
N ALA A 144 -8.29 1.42 14.77
CA ALA A 144 -9.34 0.42 14.88
C ALA A 144 -8.87 -0.95 14.34
N THR A 145 -8.14 -0.94 13.21
CA THR A 145 -7.60 -2.17 12.63
C THR A 145 -6.52 -2.80 13.51
N VAL A 146 -5.59 -2.00 14.05
CA VAL A 146 -4.56 -2.52 14.96
C VAL A 146 -5.20 -3.13 16.20
N VAL A 147 -6.13 -2.39 16.85
CA VAL A 147 -6.84 -2.89 18.03
C VAL A 147 -7.59 -4.17 17.72
N TYR A 148 -8.33 -4.22 16.61
CA TYR A 148 -9.10 -5.39 16.21
C TYR A 148 -8.21 -6.61 15.97
N VAL A 149 -7.12 -6.45 15.23
CA VAL A 149 -6.19 -7.55 14.93
C VAL A 149 -5.51 -8.07 16.20
N LEU A 150 -4.95 -7.17 17.02
CA LEU A 150 -4.24 -7.57 18.24
C LEU A 150 -5.17 -8.27 19.24
N THR A 151 -6.40 -7.80 19.42
CA THR A 151 -7.36 -8.38 20.37
C THR A 151 -8.00 -9.67 19.86
N THR A 152 -8.40 -9.71 18.57
CA THR A 152 -9.17 -10.83 18.02
C THR A 152 -8.28 -11.98 17.58
N PHE A 153 -7.16 -11.68 16.91
CA PHE A 153 -6.29 -12.71 16.34
C PHE A 153 -5.16 -13.12 17.28
N PHE A 154 -4.66 -12.20 18.11
CA PHE A 154 -3.51 -12.45 18.98
C PHE A 154 -3.85 -12.41 20.47
N LEU A 155 -5.13 -12.24 20.82
CA LEU A 155 -5.65 -12.31 22.19
C LEU A 155 -4.95 -11.32 23.16
N ILE A 156 -4.45 -10.21 22.64
CA ILE A 156 -3.90 -9.11 23.44
C ILE A 156 -5.07 -8.38 24.11
N ASN A 157 -4.90 -7.97 25.36
CA ASN A 157 -5.94 -7.20 26.05
C ASN A 157 -6.16 -5.82 25.38
N GLN A 158 -7.37 -5.30 25.54
CA GLN A 158 -7.82 -4.07 24.89
C GLN A 158 -6.91 -2.86 25.17
N LEU A 159 -6.44 -2.71 26.41
CA LEU A 159 -5.66 -1.55 26.84
C LEU A 159 -4.28 -1.55 26.18
N ASP A 160 -3.58 -2.68 26.19
CA ASP A 160 -2.26 -2.82 25.55
C ASP A 160 -2.37 -2.68 24.02
N ALA A 161 -3.44 -3.23 23.43
CA ALA A 161 -3.71 -3.10 22.00
C ALA A 161 -3.92 -1.63 21.58
N GLN A 162 -4.66 -0.84 22.38
CA GLN A 162 -4.86 0.60 22.15
C GLN A 162 -3.57 1.39 22.31
N ALA A 163 -2.78 1.14 23.36
CA ALA A 163 -1.48 1.78 23.54
C ALA A 163 -0.56 1.49 22.34
N SER A 164 -0.54 0.24 21.88
CA SER A 164 0.26 -0.19 20.73
C SER A 164 -0.18 0.45 19.42
N ALA A 165 -1.50 0.60 19.19
CA ALA A 165 -2.02 1.31 18.03
C ALA A 165 -1.50 2.75 17.95
N ILE A 166 -1.42 3.45 19.08
CA ILE A 166 -0.88 4.80 19.16
C ILE A 166 0.62 4.81 18.87
N ILE A 167 1.39 3.95 19.53
CA ILE A 167 2.86 3.93 19.40
C ILE A 167 3.30 3.56 17.99
N ILE A 168 2.75 2.49 17.41
CA ILE A 168 3.12 2.03 16.06
C ILE A 168 2.73 3.09 15.02
N HIS A 169 1.54 3.69 15.14
CA HIS A 169 1.12 4.77 14.23
C HIS A 169 2.04 6.00 14.38
N GLY A 170 2.39 6.38 15.60
CA GLY A 170 3.31 7.48 15.87
C GLY A 170 4.68 7.27 15.23
N VAL A 171 5.28 6.10 15.46
CA VAL A 171 6.57 5.70 14.86
C VAL A 171 6.49 5.65 13.33
N GLY A 172 5.38 5.16 12.79
CA GLY A 172 5.14 5.05 11.35
C GLY A 172 4.80 6.35 10.62
N THR A 173 4.50 7.43 11.35
CA THR A 173 3.96 8.67 10.76
C THR A 173 4.78 9.92 11.13
N ILE A 174 5.11 10.12 12.40
CA ILE A 174 5.72 11.37 12.89
C ILE A 174 7.09 11.65 12.24
N PRO A 175 8.04 10.70 12.14
CA PRO A 175 9.33 10.96 11.53
C PRO A 175 9.21 11.42 10.06
N PHE A 176 8.29 10.81 9.30
CA PHE A 176 8.07 11.18 7.91
C PHE A 176 7.45 12.58 7.77
N ILE A 177 6.54 12.96 8.68
CA ILE A 177 6.00 14.32 8.73
C ILE A 177 7.13 15.32 9.01
N ILE A 178 8.00 15.05 9.98
CA ILE A 178 9.12 15.94 10.33
C ILE A 178 10.06 16.12 9.15
N ILE A 179 10.48 15.01 8.52
CA ILE A 179 11.38 15.05 7.36
C ILE A 179 10.73 15.82 6.20
N GLY A 180 9.47 15.53 5.90
CA GLY A 180 8.71 16.22 4.85
C GLY A 180 8.58 17.72 5.13
N ALA A 181 8.24 18.09 6.37
CA ALA A 181 8.14 19.48 6.80
C ALA A 181 9.49 20.21 6.70
N TRP A 182 10.58 19.57 7.08
CA TRP A 182 11.93 20.15 6.98
C TRP A 182 12.31 20.45 5.53
N TYR A 183 12.11 19.48 4.62
CA TYR A 183 12.35 19.71 3.19
C TYR A 183 11.43 20.78 2.60
N PHE A 184 10.18 20.81 3.04
CA PHE A 184 9.20 21.79 2.58
C PHE A 184 9.61 23.22 2.98
N ILE A 185 9.93 23.45 4.25
CA ILE A 185 10.33 24.76 4.78
C ILE A 185 11.64 25.24 4.13
N ASN A 186 12.57 24.33 3.86
CA ASN A 186 13.86 24.67 3.24
C ASN A 186 13.79 24.80 1.71
N SER A 187 12.68 24.39 1.08
CA SER A 187 12.48 24.60 -0.34
C SER A 187 12.04 26.04 -0.61
N SER A 188 12.49 26.64 -1.72
CA SER A 188 12.05 27.99 -2.13
C SER A 188 10.63 28.00 -2.70
N VAL A 189 9.85 26.93 -2.53
CA VAL A 189 8.52 26.79 -3.12
C VAL A 189 7.49 27.41 -2.18
N SER A 190 6.91 28.54 -2.59
CA SER A 190 5.79 29.12 -1.84
C SER A 190 4.49 28.34 -2.12
N ILE A 191 3.65 28.14 -1.09
CA ILE A 191 2.31 27.53 -1.25
C ILE A 191 1.50 28.26 -2.34
N ARG A 192 1.72 29.57 -2.46
CA ARG A 192 1.08 30.43 -3.45
C ARG A 192 1.46 30.09 -4.91
N GLU A 193 2.69 29.64 -5.15
CA GLU A 193 3.14 29.20 -6.48
C GLU A 193 2.60 27.82 -6.88
N ILE A 194 2.28 26.97 -5.90
CA ILE A 194 1.67 25.67 -6.16
C ILE A 194 0.22 25.88 -6.61
N ASN A 195 -0.54 26.72 -5.89
CA ASN A 195 -1.93 27.02 -6.23
C ASN A 195 -2.08 27.79 -7.55
N SER A 196 -1.10 28.61 -7.95
CA SER A 196 -1.17 29.34 -9.22
C SER A 196 -0.95 28.44 -10.44
N LYS A 197 -0.20 27.34 -10.31
CA LYS A 197 0.02 26.38 -11.41
C LYS A 197 -1.19 25.50 -11.70
N GLU A 198 -2.06 25.25 -10.72
CA GLU A 198 -3.35 24.57 -10.94
C GLU A 198 -4.36 25.42 -11.73
N ILE A 199 -4.26 26.76 -11.65
CA ILE A 199 -5.18 27.69 -12.33
C ILE A 199 -4.82 27.89 -13.81
N ILE A 200 -3.57 27.67 -14.21
CA ILE A 200 -3.10 27.87 -15.60
C ILE A 200 -3.37 26.63 -16.50
N ASN A 201 -3.65 25.46 -15.90
CA ASN A 201 -3.86 24.19 -16.61
C ASN A 201 -5.33 23.71 -16.62
N ASN A 202 -6.29 24.54 -16.22
CA ASN A 202 -7.75 24.33 -16.40
C ASN A 202 -8.31 25.35 -17.38
#